data_AF-A0AAJ2H498-F1
#
_entry.id   AF-A0AAJ2H498-F1
#
_cell.length_a   1.000
_cell.length_b   1.000
_cell.length_c   1.000
_cell.angle_alpha   90.00
_cell.angle_beta   90.00
_cell.angle_gamma   90.00
#
_symmetry.space_group_name_H-M   'P 1'
#
loop_
_entity.id
_entity.type
_entity.pdbx_description
1 polymer ?
#
loop_
_entity_poly.entity_id
_entity_poly.type
_entity_poly.pdbx_seq_one_letter_code
_entity_poly.pdbx_strand_id
1 'polypeptide(L)'
;GEVVSAALPTLLRQGRPLNLLEQYWRLTPQADREELTRAPKQLQTFDILNLHDDQGASEAALILLGASKKQLKNLEEKGMAECFLQKIEHKPPSMKLAELPLTNNDEQQYAIDEFKKHLGSFKGILLDGLTVSGNTEV
;
A
#
# COMPACT_ATOMS: atom_id res chain seq x y z
N GLY A 1 -2.61 -8.12 -31.76
CA GLY A 1 -3.60 -7.67 -30.77
C GLY A 1 -3.54 -8.50 -29.50
N GLU A 2 -3.74 -9.81 -29.60
CA GLU A 2 -3.91 -10.72 -28.44
C GLU A 2 -2.69 -10.83 -27.51
N VAL A 3 -1.46 -10.77 -28.04
CA VAL A 3 -0.23 -10.87 -27.25
C VAL A 3 -0.09 -9.73 -26.23
N VAL A 4 -0.41 -8.49 -26.65
CA VAL A 4 -0.35 -7.32 -25.75
C VAL A 4 -1.43 -7.40 -24.68
N SER A 5 -2.62 -7.88 -25.05
CA SER A 5 -3.72 -8.06 -24.10
C SER A 5 -3.34 -9.07 -23.02
N ALA A 6 -2.70 -10.20 -23.35
CA ALA A 6 -2.34 -11.23 -22.37
C ALA A 6 -1.41 -10.74 -21.24
N ALA A 7 -0.58 -9.71 -21.51
CA ALA A 7 0.32 -9.12 -20.52
C ALA A 7 -0.38 -8.16 -19.54
N LEU A 8 -1.63 -7.75 -19.82
CA LEU A 8 -2.36 -6.80 -19.00
C LEU A 8 -3.30 -7.49 -17.98
N PRO A 9 -3.43 -6.96 -16.76
CA PRO A 9 -4.49 -7.35 -15.83
C PRO A 9 -5.89 -7.26 -16.45
N THR A 10 -6.80 -8.12 -16.01
CA THR A 10 -8.14 -8.31 -16.62
C THR A 10 -8.93 -7.02 -16.78
N LEU A 11 -8.92 -6.12 -15.80
CA LEU A 11 -9.69 -4.88 -15.84
C LEU A 11 -9.17 -3.90 -16.90
N LEU A 12 -7.84 -3.83 -17.10
CA LEU A 12 -7.24 -3.01 -18.14
C LEU A 12 -7.50 -3.60 -19.54
N ARG A 13 -7.50 -4.93 -19.67
CA ARG A 13 -7.92 -5.60 -20.91
C ARG A 13 -9.35 -5.26 -21.33
N GLN A 14 -10.24 -5.02 -20.37
CA GLN A 14 -11.63 -4.65 -20.61
C GLN A 14 -11.81 -3.15 -20.94
N GLY A 15 -10.71 -2.38 -21.09
CA GLY A 15 -10.76 -0.96 -21.38
C GLY A 15 -11.21 -0.09 -20.20
N ARG A 16 -11.23 -0.64 -18.97
CA ARG A 16 -11.52 0.18 -17.79
C ARG A 16 -10.36 1.14 -17.55
N PRO A 17 -10.64 2.41 -17.20
CA PRO A 17 -9.60 3.36 -16.88
C PRO A 17 -8.81 2.89 -15.66
N LEU A 18 -7.49 3.13 -15.67
CA LEU A 18 -6.63 2.94 -14.51
C LEU A 18 -6.90 4.06 -13.49
N ASN A 19 -8.03 3.99 -12.82
CA ASN A 19 -8.39 4.91 -11.75
C ASN A 19 -7.85 4.37 -10.44
N LEU A 20 -6.67 4.85 -10.03
CA LEU A 20 -6.09 4.60 -8.71
C LEU A 20 -6.76 5.51 -7.67
N LEU A 21 -8.07 5.38 -7.54
CA LEU A 21 -8.87 6.12 -6.56
C LEU A 21 -9.30 5.16 -5.46
N GLU A 22 -9.04 5.55 -4.23
CA GLU A 22 -9.50 4.84 -3.04
C GLU A 22 -10.57 5.66 -2.31
N GLN A 23 -11.52 4.95 -1.68
CA GLN A 23 -12.50 5.58 -0.80
C GLN A 23 -11.82 5.96 0.51
N TYR A 24 -11.83 7.25 0.82
CA TYR A 24 -11.35 7.82 2.06
C TYR A 24 -12.52 8.37 2.86
N TRP A 25 -12.33 8.37 4.17
CA TRP A 25 -13.30 8.86 5.13
C TRP A 25 -12.61 9.80 6.11
N ARG A 26 -13.29 10.88 6.47
CA ARG A 26 -12.88 11.79 7.56
C ARG A 26 -14.10 12.31 8.30
N LEU A 27 -13.89 12.85 9.50
CA LEU A 27 -14.93 13.56 10.23
C LEU A 27 -15.22 14.91 9.57
N THR A 28 -16.46 15.35 9.66
CA THR A 28 -16.83 16.71 9.26
C THR A 28 -16.55 17.69 10.41
N PRO A 29 -16.38 18.99 10.13
CA PRO A 29 -16.19 20.00 11.18
C PRO A 29 -17.36 20.09 12.17
N GLN A 30 -18.55 19.62 11.79
CA GLN A 30 -19.77 19.62 12.60
C GLN A 30 -19.91 18.35 13.45
N ALA A 31 -18.97 17.42 13.37
CA ALA A 31 -19.08 16.14 14.03
C ALA A 31 -18.89 16.27 15.54
N ASP A 32 -19.96 16.05 16.30
CA ASP A 32 -19.92 16.06 17.77
C ASP A 32 -19.91 14.63 18.33
N ARG A 33 -18.87 14.33 19.11
CA ARG A 33 -18.70 13.06 19.79
C ARG A 33 -19.79 12.81 20.84
N GLU A 34 -20.30 13.85 21.51
CA GLU A 34 -21.25 13.72 22.61
C GLU A 34 -22.59 13.13 22.16
N GLU A 35 -23.00 13.40 20.91
CA GLU A 35 -24.19 12.85 20.28
C GLU A 35 -24.15 11.32 20.09
N LEU A 36 -22.95 10.72 20.15
CA LEU A 36 -22.72 9.29 19.92
C LEU A 36 -22.57 8.47 21.20
N THR A 37 -22.67 9.10 22.37
CA THR A 37 -22.51 8.45 23.69
C THR A 37 -23.40 7.22 23.89
N ARG A 38 -24.58 7.18 23.25
CA ARG A 38 -25.55 6.05 23.32
C ARG A 38 -25.36 5.00 22.23
N ALA A 39 -24.43 5.21 21.29
CA ALA A 39 -24.21 4.36 20.13
C ALA A 39 -22.75 3.84 20.11
N PRO A 40 -22.39 2.83 20.92
CA PRO A 40 -21.00 2.45 21.17
C PRO A 40 -20.23 2.07 19.90
N LYS A 41 -20.89 1.45 18.91
CA LYS A 41 -20.26 1.10 17.62
C LYS A 41 -20.00 2.32 16.73
N GLN A 42 -20.86 3.34 16.80
CA GLN A 42 -20.65 4.60 16.09
C GLN A 42 -19.55 5.41 16.77
N LEU A 43 -19.58 5.47 18.10
CA LEU A 43 -18.55 6.11 18.91
C LEU A 43 -17.16 5.51 18.64
N GLN A 44 -17.04 4.19 18.59
CA GLN A 44 -15.78 3.53 18.23
C GLN A 44 -15.31 3.92 16.82
N THR A 45 -16.21 3.95 15.84
CA THR A 45 -15.86 4.33 14.45
C THR A 45 -15.45 5.80 14.36
N PHE A 46 -16.14 6.67 15.10
CA PHE A 46 -15.79 8.07 15.25
C PHE A 46 -14.40 8.24 15.86
N ASP A 47 -14.13 7.52 16.96
CA ASP A 47 -12.83 7.59 17.65
C ASP A 47 -11.70 7.13 16.73
N ILE A 48 -11.91 6.08 15.92
CA ILE A 48 -10.94 5.64 14.90
C ILE A 48 -10.72 6.74 13.86
N LEU A 49 -11.77 7.34 13.32
CA LEU A 49 -11.66 8.43 12.33
C LEU A 49 -10.92 9.64 12.92
N ASN A 50 -11.17 9.95 14.19
CA ASN A 50 -10.54 11.07 14.90
C ASN A 50 -9.03 10.92 15.06
N LEU A 51 -8.46 9.72 14.88
CA LEU A 51 -7.00 9.50 14.88
C LEU A 51 -6.32 10.00 13.59
N HIS A 52 -7.08 10.34 12.56
CA HIS A 52 -6.59 10.63 11.22
C HIS A 52 -6.81 12.09 10.77
N ASP A 53 -7.30 12.95 11.69
CA ASP A 53 -7.53 14.38 11.48
C ASP A 53 -8.26 14.70 10.15
N ASP A 54 -8.04 15.90 9.60
CA ASP A 54 -8.64 16.38 8.35
C ASP A 54 -8.17 15.63 7.09
N GLN A 55 -7.07 14.87 7.21
CA GLN A 55 -6.53 14.04 6.13
C GLN A 55 -7.39 12.80 5.88
N GLY A 56 -8.06 12.30 6.93
CA GLY A 56 -8.82 11.06 6.87
C GLY A 56 -7.96 9.83 6.62
N ALA A 57 -8.62 8.70 6.40
CA ALA A 57 -7.99 7.43 6.10
C ALA A 57 -8.79 6.61 5.10
N SER A 58 -8.11 5.67 4.44
CA SER A 58 -8.76 4.76 3.50
C SER A 58 -9.75 3.85 4.22
N GLU A 59 -10.85 3.51 3.55
CA GLU A 59 -11.86 2.59 4.08
C GLU A 59 -11.23 1.26 4.53
N ALA A 60 -10.25 0.76 3.78
CA ALA A 60 -9.53 -0.46 4.11
C ALA A 60 -8.73 -0.33 5.41
N ALA A 61 -7.99 0.77 5.61
CA ALA A 61 -7.24 1.01 6.84
C ALA A 61 -8.16 1.13 8.06
N LEU A 62 -9.28 1.83 7.90
CA LEU A 62 -10.27 1.98 8.97
C LEU A 62 -10.91 0.65 9.35
N ILE A 63 -11.23 -0.21 8.38
CA ILE A 63 -11.75 -1.56 8.63
C ILE A 63 -10.73 -2.40 9.41
N LEU A 64 -9.43 -2.31 9.07
CA LEU A 64 -8.38 -3.01 9.82
C LEU A 64 -8.26 -2.52 11.27
N LEU A 65 -8.53 -1.24 11.53
CA LEU A 65 -8.59 -0.65 12.87
C LEU A 65 -9.89 -0.99 13.63
N GLY A 66 -10.82 -1.73 13.01
CA GLY A 66 -12.06 -2.19 13.64
C GLY A 66 -13.30 -1.36 13.33
N ALA A 67 -13.22 -0.38 12.42
CA ALA A 67 -14.39 0.28 11.89
C ALA A 67 -15.20 -0.69 11.00
N SER A 68 -16.44 -0.33 10.69
CA SER A 68 -17.24 -1.07 9.70
C SER A 68 -17.90 -0.13 8.71
N LYS A 69 -18.01 -0.57 7.46
CA LYS A 69 -18.66 0.20 6.38
C LYS A 69 -20.07 0.68 6.75
N LYS A 70 -20.82 -0.13 7.50
CA LYS A 70 -22.15 0.24 7.99
C LYS A 70 -22.10 1.44 8.93
N GLN A 71 -21.14 1.48 9.85
CA GLN A 71 -21.04 2.60 10.80
C GLN A 71 -20.47 3.85 10.13
N LEU A 72 -19.53 3.72 9.20
CA LEU A 72 -19.06 4.84 8.37
C LEU A 72 -20.22 5.52 7.65
N LYS A 73 -21.08 4.73 6.97
CA LYS A 73 -22.30 5.25 6.35
C LYS A 73 -23.27 5.89 7.32
N ASN A 74 -23.51 5.28 8.49
CA ASN A 74 -24.40 5.88 9.49
C ASN A 74 -23.89 7.24 9.99
N LEU A 75 -22.56 7.41 10.09
CA LEU A 75 -21.96 8.70 10.46
C LEU A 75 -22.10 9.73 9.32
N GLU A 76 -21.97 9.29 8.06
CA GLU A 76 -22.23 10.13 6.88
C GLU A 76 -23.70 10.55 6.76
N GLU A 77 -24.65 9.64 6.98
CA GLU A 77 -26.08 9.96 7.00
C GLU A 77 -26.45 10.99 8.09
N LYS A 78 -25.67 11.03 9.18
CA LYS A 78 -25.79 12.05 10.24
C LYS A 78 -25.02 13.33 9.94
N GLY A 79 -24.28 13.40 8.84
CA GLY A 79 -23.42 14.53 8.49
C GLY A 79 -22.18 14.67 9.37
N MET A 80 -21.79 13.62 10.11
CA MET A 80 -20.63 13.59 11.02
C MET A 80 -19.35 13.07 10.35
N ALA A 81 -19.47 12.38 9.22
CA ALA A 81 -18.35 11.93 8.43
C ALA A 81 -18.65 12.17 6.95
N GLU A 82 -17.63 12.24 6.11
CA GLU A 82 -17.81 12.30 4.66
C GLU A 82 -16.92 11.29 3.95
N CYS A 83 -17.43 10.72 2.87
CA CYS A 83 -16.68 9.85 1.97
C CYS A 83 -16.21 10.64 0.75
N PHE A 84 -14.91 10.55 0.43
CA PHE A 84 -14.34 11.16 -0.75
C PHE A 84 -13.36 10.22 -1.45
N LEU A 85 -13.13 10.46 -2.74
CA LEU A 85 -12.16 9.69 -3.50
C LEU A 85 -10.79 10.37 -3.45
N GLN A 86 -9.79 9.65 -2.98
CA GLN A 86 -8.41 10.12 -2.97
C GLN A 86 -7.57 9.34 -3.98
N LYS A 87 -6.73 10.07 -4.71
CA LYS A 87 -5.75 9.46 -5.62
C LYS A 87 -4.64 8.81 -4.79
N ILE A 88 -4.39 7.53 -5.07
CA ILE A 88 -3.27 6.80 -4.47
C ILE A 88 -1.99 7.27 -5.16
N GLU A 89 -1.08 7.85 -4.38
CA GLU A 89 0.32 7.97 -4.81
C GLU A 89 1.07 6.73 -4.34
N HIS A 90 1.36 5.80 -5.25
CA HIS A 90 2.31 4.73 -4.98
C HIS A 90 3.72 5.33 -4.95
N LYS A 91 4.11 5.90 -3.81
CA LYS A 91 5.52 6.13 -3.53
C LYS A 91 6.10 4.80 -3.06
N PRO A 92 7.19 4.31 -3.68
CA PRO A 92 7.89 3.16 -3.11
C PRO A 92 8.26 3.53 -1.68
N PRO A 93 7.90 2.72 -0.67
CA PRO A 93 8.31 3.00 0.69
C PRO A 93 9.83 3.12 0.71
N SER A 94 10.35 4.05 1.50
CA SER A 94 11.79 4.11 1.76
C SER A 94 12.21 2.78 2.37
N MET A 95 12.85 1.93 1.57
CA MET A 95 13.27 0.60 1.98
C MET A 95 14.42 0.76 2.97
N LYS A 96 14.13 0.55 4.25
CA LYS A 96 15.17 0.30 5.26
C LYS A 96 15.28 -1.20 5.38
N LEU A 97 16.44 -1.74 5.01
CA LEU A 97 16.76 -3.13 5.29
C LEU A 97 16.71 -3.30 6.82
N ALA A 98 15.91 -4.26 7.29
CA ALA A 98 15.79 -4.56 8.72
C ALA A 98 17.04 -5.29 9.26
N GLU A 99 17.85 -5.85 8.36
CA GLU A 99 18.98 -6.71 8.65
C GLU A 99 20.30 -5.97 8.46
N LEU A 100 21.33 -6.39 9.22
CA LEU A 100 22.70 -5.92 9.05
C LEU A 100 23.20 -6.26 7.65
N PRO A 101 24.08 -5.43 7.06
CA PRO A 101 24.68 -5.74 5.76
C PRO A 101 25.32 -7.13 5.79
N LEU A 102 24.94 -7.99 4.84
CA LEU A 102 25.59 -9.29 4.66
C LEU A 102 27.07 -9.06 4.36
N THR A 103 27.93 -9.86 5.00
CA THR A 103 29.37 -9.85 4.70
C THR A 103 29.62 -10.84 3.58
N ASN A 104 29.92 -10.33 2.39
CA ASN A 104 30.19 -11.14 1.22
C ASN A 104 31.51 -11.89 1.38
N ASN A 105 31.57 -13.12 0.87
CA ASN A 105 32.85 -13.79 0.62
C ASN A 105 33.50 -13.27 -0.68
N ASP A 106 34.74 -13.68 -0.98
CA ASP A 106 35.50 -13.18 -2.14
C ASP A 106 34.82 -13.49 -3.48
N GLU A 107 34.18 -14.65 -3.62
CA GLU A 107 33.49 -15.05 -4.85
C GLU A 107 32.20 -14.25 -5.08
N GLN A 108 31.43 -14.02 -4.01
CA GLN A 108 30.23 -13.19 -4.01
C GLN A 108 30.58 -11.73 -4.33
N GLN A 109 31.65 -11.20 -3.72
CA GLN A 109 32.10 -9.84 -3.96
C GLN A 109 32.55 -9.66 -5.43
N TYR A 110 33.28 -10.64 -5.98
CA TYR A 110 33.65 -10.64 -7.38
C TYR A 110 32.44 -10.64 -8.31
N ALA A 111 31.43 -11.49 -8.05
CA ALA A 111 30.21 -11.53 -8.84
C ALA A 111 29.46 -10.18 -8.82
N ILE A 112 29.30 -9.59 -7.62
CA ILE A 112 28.67 -8.27 -7.45
C ILE A 112 29.41 -7.19 -8.22
N ASP A 113 30.74 -7.17 -8.16
CA ASP A 113 31.55 -6.15 -8.82
C ASP A 113 31.51 -6.29 -10.35
N GLU A 114 31.41 -7.52 -10.88
CA GLU A 114 31.11 -7.75 -12.31
C GLU A 114 29.72 -7.26 -12.70
N PHE A 115 28.69 -7.51 -11.87
CA PHE A 115 27.32 -7.03 -12.16
C PHE A 115 27.26 -5.51 -12.19
N LYS A 116 27.94 -4.85 -11.24
CA LYS A 116 27.99 -3.38 -11.13
C LYS A 116 28.54 -2.71 -12.39
N LYS A 117 29.51 -3.33 -13.07
CA LYS A 117 30.08 -2.79 -14.33
C LYS A 117 29.07 -2.66 -15.46
N HIS A 118 27.97 -3.41 -15.39
CA HIS A 118 26.95 -3.45 -16.43
C HIS A 118 25.63 -2.77 -16.04
N LEU A 119 25.55 -2.18 -14.84
CA LEU A 119 24.37 -1.43 -14.41
C LEU A 119 24.03 -0.31 -15.41
N GLY A 120 22.74 -0.20 -15.75
CA GLY A 120 22.26 0.73 -16.77
C GLY A 120 22.32 0.21 -18.21
N SER A 121 22.81 -1.02 -18.42
CA SER A 121 22.81 -1.69 -19.72
C SER A 121 22.29 -3.13 -19.60
N PHE A 122 21.72 -3.68 -20.68
CA PHE A 122 21.30 -5.08 -20.68
C PHE A 122 22.50 -6.02 -20.84
N LYS A 123 22.63 -6.98 -19.91
CA LYS A 123 23.59 -8.07 -19.97
C LYS A 123 22.95 -9.35 -19.45
N GLY A 124 22.94 -10.40 -20.25
CA GLY A 124 22.62 -11.75 -19.77
C GLY A 124 23.80 -12.31 -18.98
N ILE A 125 23.57 -12.71 -17.74
CA ILE A 125 24.60 -13.26 -16.84
C ILE A 125 24.05 -14.56 -16.25
N LEU A 126 24.88 -15.61 -16.24
CA LEU A 126 24.61 -16.85 -15.54
C LEU A 126 25.42 -16.84 -14.23
N LEU A 127 24.73 -16.84 -13.10
CA LEU A 127 25.35 -17.07 -11.80
C LEU A 127 25.28 -18.58 -11.51
N ASP A 128 26.39 -19.27 -11.74
CA ASP A 128 26.49 -20.72 -11.54
C ASP A 128 27.13 -21.01 -10.18
N GLY A 129 26.39 -21.68 -9.30
CA GLY A 129 26.85 -22.04 -7.96
C GLY A 129 26.05 -23.21 -7.40
N LEU A 130 26.68 -24.03 -6.57
CA LEU A 130 26.03 -25.14 -5.86
C LEU A 130 25.01 -24.59 -4.84
N THR A 131 24.00 -25.39 -4.47
CA THR A 131 22.84 -25.00 -3.63
C THR A 131 23.16 -24.43 -2.23
N VAL A 132 24.45 -24.33 -1.86
CA VAL A 132 24.95 -23.82 -0.57
C VAL A 132 26.07 -22.76 -0.76
N SER A 133 26.35 -22.33 -1.99
CA SER A 133 27.40 -21.35 -2.30
C SER A 133 27.01 -19.89 -1.99
N GLY A 134 25.74 -19.66 -1.65
CA GLY A 134 25.24 -18.33 -1.30
C GLY A 134 24.87 -17.46 -2.50
N ASN A 135 24.29 -18.04 -3.56
CA ASN A 135 23.83 -17.31 -4.75
C ASN A 135 22.65 -16.37 -4.48
N THR A 136 21.88 -16.60 -3.42
CA THR A 136 20.77 -15.74 -2.99
C THR A 136 21.25 -14.46 -2.31
N GLU A 137 22.50 -14.46 -1.85
CA GLU A 137 23.15 -13.41 -1.09
C GLU A 137 23.97 -12.45 -1.99
N VAL A 138 24.11 -12.79 -3.28
CA VAL A 138 24.68 -11.97 -4.37
C VAL A 138 23.59 -11.15 -5.05
#